data_AF-A0A1T5F8S7-F1
#
_entry.id   AF-A0A1T5F8S7-F1
#
_cell.length_a   1.000
_cell.length_b   1.000
_cell.length_c   1.000
_cell.angle_alpha   90.00
_cell.angle_beta   90.00
_cell.angle_gamma   90.00
#
_symmetry.space_group_name_H-M   'P 1'
#
loop_
_entity.id
_entity.type
_entity.pdbx_description
1 polymer ?
#
loop_
_entity_poly.entity_id
_entity_poly.type
_entity_poly.pdbx_seq_one_letter_code
_entity_poly.pdbx_strand_id
1 'polypeptide(L)'
;MPGNHFDMVIDSHQHFWIFDQERDSWIMPEMQVIRKNFLPEDLKPVLKENRVDGCVAVQASQSRSETDFLLQLAEANDFVKGVVGWVDLQASDLYDQLEKYSQFEKLRGFRHVVQGEAEGFMLQPAFIKGVGQLVAFNFTYDILIRQDQLKEAFNFAVKLPNVHFVLDHIAKPLIKNGEMQPWATDIRNLAELSNVSCKVSGMVTEGDWKNWEKADFRPYLDVVFEAFGTDRLLYGSDWPVCLVAAEYEGAKGILTDYLSMFSDSELQKVMGKNAVEFYSLDI
;
A
#
# COMPACT_ATOMS: atom_id res chain seq x y z
N MET A 1 -30.07 5.85 -10.70
CA MET A 1 -29.00 5.51 -11.66
C MET A 1 -28.60 4.07 -11.39
N PRO A 2 -28.34 3.22 -12.40
CA PRO A 2 -27.76 1.92 -12.13
C PRO A 2 -26.37 2.18 -11.56
N GLY A 3 -26.16 1.86 -10.28
CA GLY A 3 -24.85 2.05 -9.66
C GLY A 3 -23.85 1.11 -10.31
N ASN A 4 -22.66 1.62 -10.63
CA ASN A 4 -21.55 0.79 -11.10
C ASN A 4 -21.38 -0.39 -10.14
N HIS A 5 -21.68 -1.60 -10.62
CA HIS A 5 -21.55 -2.81 -9.83
C HIS A 5 -20.11 -3.31 -9.99
N PHE A 6 -19.35 -3.26 -8.90
CA PHE A 6 -18.07 -3.91 -8.81
C PHE A 6 -18.30 -5.40 -8.60
N ASP A 7 -17.69 -6.27 -9.41
CA ASP A 7 -17.76 -7.73 -9.21
C ASP A 7 -16.98 -8.15 -7.97
N MET A 8 -15.90 -7.42 -7.64
CA MET A 8 -15.04 -7.65 -6.49
C MET A 8 -14.20 -6.40 -6.20
N VAL A 9 -14.21 -5.92 -4.96
CA VAL A 9 -13.39 -4.80 -4.49
C VAL A 9 -12.46 -5.28 -3.39
N ILE A 10 -11.16 -5.07 -3.59
CA ILE A 10 -10.11 -5.39 -2.62
C ILE A 10 -9.44 -4.11 -2.16
N ASP A 11 -9.50 -3.84 -0.86
CA ASP A 11 -8.65 -2.84 -0.24
C ASP A 11 -7.22 -3.39 -0.09
N SER A 12 -6.32 -3.02 -0.99
CA SER A 12 -4.95 -3.56 -1.01
C SER A 12 -4.02 -2.96 0.05
N HIS A 13 -4.50 -2.02 0.89
CA HIS A 13 -3.65 -1.38 1.89
C HIS A 13 -4.44 -0.90 3.09
N GLN A 14 -4.36 -1.66 4.20
CA GLN A 14 -4.86 -1.24 5.51
C GLN A 14 -4.00 -1.86 6.62
N HIS A 15 -4.17 -1.39 7.85
CA HIS A 15 -3.41 -1.79 9.02
C HIS A 15 -4.30 -2.23 10.18
N PHE A 16 -3.78 -3.13 11.00
CA PHE A 16 -4.31 -3.43 12.33
C PHE A 16 -3.23 -3.19 13.38
N TRP A 17 -3.63 -2.76 14.57
CA TRP A 17 -2.70 -2.68 15.70
C TRP A 17 -3.43 -2.66 17.05
N ILE A 18 -2.69 -3.08 18.09
CA ILE A 18 -2.98 -2.76 19.48
C ILE A 18 -2.08 -1.59 19.84
N PHE A 19 -2.63 -0.40 20.03
CA PHE A 19 -1.86 0.84 20.09
C PHE A 19 -0.88 0.83 21.26
N ASP A 20 0.38 1.13 20.97
CA ASP A 20 1.45 1.31 21.95
C ASP A 20 2.19 2.62 21.66
N GLN A 21 2.28 3.50 22.65
CA GLN A 21 2.79 4.85 22.45
C GLN A 21 4.29 4.88 22.09
N GLU A 22 5.09 3.91 22.53
CA GLU A 22 6.52 3.88 22.25
C GLU A 22 6.79 3.26 20.87
N ARG A 23 6.17 2.11 20.60
CA ARG A 23 6.29 1.40 19.31
C ARG A 23 5.69 2.22 18.17
N ASP A 24 4.53 2.84 18.38
CA ASP A 24 3.78 3.56 17.34
C ASP A 24 4.05 5.07 17.39
N SER A 25 5.29 5.45 17.70
CA SER A 25 5.73 6.85 17.87
C SER A 25 5.55 7.73 16.63
N TRP A 26 5.36 7.13 15.45
CA TRP A 26 4.99 7.84 14.22
C TRP A 26 3.57 8.43 14.27
N ILE A 27 2.68 7.90 15.12
CA ILE A 27 1.33 8.42 15.36
C ILE A 27 1.43 9.60 16.32
N MET A 28 1.55 10.81 15.78
CA MET A 28 1.72 12.04 16.58
C MET A 28 0.49 12.37 17.43
N PRO A 29 0.63 13.21 18.49
CA PRO A 29 -0.52 13.65 19.29
C PRO A 29 -1.63 14.33 18.49
N GLU A 30 -1.38 14.92 17.33
CA GLU A 30 -2.41 15.55 16.51
C GLU A 30 -3.30 14.52 15.80
N MET A 31 -2.84 13.26 15.71
CA MET A 31 -3.53 12.13 15.11
C MET A 31 -4.40 11.35 16.12
N GLN A 32 -5.01 12.04 17.09
CA GLN A 32 -5.72 11.40 18.22
C GLN A 32 -6.73 10.33 17.81
N VAL A 33 -7.41 10.50 16.67
CA VAL A 33 -8.44 9.57 16.18
C VAL A 33 -7.89 8.16 15.95
N ILE A 34 -6.59 8.04 15.64
CA ILE A 34 -5.92 6.76 15.41
C ILE A 34 -5.05 6.28 16.59
N ARG A 35 -5.03 6.99 17.73
CA ARG A 35 -4.28 6.61 18.95
C ARG A 35 -5.07 5.62 19.82
N LYS A 36 -5.53 4.53 19.21
CA LYS A 36 -6.33 3.46 19.82
C LYS A 36 -6.15 2.16 19.04
N ASN A 37 -6.68 1.06 19.58
CA ASN A 37 -6.66 -0.22 18.87
C ASN A 37 -7.55 -0.15 17.62
N PHE A 38 -7.09 -0.82 16.58
CA PHE A 38 -7.87 -1.10 15.39
C PHE A 38 -7.67 -2.57 15.03
N LEU A 39 -8.75 -3.34 15.13
CA LEU A 39 -8.76 -4.78 14.95
C LEU A 39 -9.80 -5.17 13.87
N PRO A 40 -9.82 -6.44 13.41
CA PRO A 40 -10.75 -6.89 12.38
C PRO A 40 -12.23 -6.57 12.65
N GLU A 41 -12.67 -6.60 13.91
CA GLU A 41 -14.02 -6.24 14.33
C GLU A 41 -14.38 -4.76 14.06
N ASP A 42 -13.39 -3.87 14.04
CA ASP A 42 -13.57 -2.45 13.74
C ASP A 42 -13.67 -2.22 12.23
N LEU A 43 -12.88 -2.95 11.43
CA LEU A 43 -12.82 -2.79 9.98
C LEU A 43 -13.98 -3.49 9.26
N LYS A 44 -14.36 -4.70 9.68
CA LYS A 44 -15.40 -5.51 9.02
C LYS A 44 -16.72 -4.76 8.75
N PRO A 45 -17.30 -4.00 9.71
CA PRO A 45 -18.50 -3.21 9.41
C PRO A 45 -18.24 -2.08 8.40
N VAL A 46 -17.07 -1.44 8.46
CA VAL A 46 -16.67 -0.37 7.53
C VAL A 46 -16.56 -0.90 6.10
N LEU A 47 -15.92 -2.06 5.90
CA LEU A 47 -15.85 -2.71 4.57
C LEU A 47 -17.23 -3.02 4.03
N LYS A 48 -18.11 -3.58 4.87
CA LYS A 48 -19.49 -3.91 4.48
C LYS A 48 -20.28 -2.67 4.05
N GLU A 49 -20.22 -1.58 4.83
CA GLU A 49 -20.87 -0.31 4.51
C GLU A 49 -20.36 0.27 3.18
N ASN A 50 -19.07 0.11 2.92
CA ASN A 50 -18.40 0.62 1.72
C ASN A 50 -18.39 -0.36 0.54
N ARG A 51 -19.03 -1.53 0.66
CA ARG A 51 -19.05 -2.59 -0.37
C ARG A 51 -17.64 -2.99 -0.82
N VAL A 52 -16.81 -3.33 0.15
CA VAL A 52 -15.46 -3.88 -0.06
C VAL A 52 -15.46 -5.33 0.40
N ASP A 53 -15.02 -6.23 -0.47
CA ASP A 53 -15.18 -7.68 -0.31
C ASP A 53 -14.03 -8.33 0.48
N GLY A 54 -12.87 -7.67 0.50
CA GLY A 54 -11.73 -8.10 1.30
C GLY A 54 -10.62 -7.07 1.33
N CYS A 55 -9.56 -7.38 2.08
CA CYS A 55 -8.41 -6.51 2.22
C CYS A 55 -7.08 -7.25 2.30
N VAL A 56 -6.00 -6.51 2.08
CA VAL A 56 -4.62 -6.90 2.39
C VAL A 56 -4.17 -6.13 3.63
N ALA A 57 -3.82 -6.86 4.69
CA ALA A 57 -3.29 -6.28 5.92
C ALA A 57 -1.78 -6.05 5.79
N VAL A 58 -1.32 -4.83 6.01
CA VAL A 58 0.09 -4.43 5.82
C VAL A 58 0.71 -4.13 7.19
N GLN A 59 1.96 -4.54 7.39
CA GLN A 59 2.71 -4.33 8.65
C GLN A 59 2.69 -2.86 9.11
N ALA A 60 2.32 -2.59 10.35
CA ALA A 60 2.35 -1.26 10.96
C ALA A 60 3.60 -1.00 11.81
N SER A 61 4.36 -2.05 12.15
CA SER A 61 5.60 -1.98 12.93
C SER A 61 6.70 -2.88 12.37
N GLN A 62 7.97 -2.50 12.55
CA GLN A 62 9.12 -3.20 11.97
C GLN A 62 9.61 -4.35 12.86
N SER A 63 8.78 -5.38 13.03
CA SER A 63 9.08 -6.52 13.90
C SER A 63 8.54 -7.84 13.34
N ARG A 64 9.15 -8.98 13.68
CA ARG A 64 8.60 -10.30 13.33
C ARG A 64 7.26 -10.56 14.02
N SER A 65 7.10 -10.06 15.25
CA SER A 65 5.84 -10.13 16.00
C SER A 65 4.68 -9.44 15.28
N GLU A 66 4.95 -8.41 14.49
CA GLU A 66 3.94 -7.77 13.62
C GLU A 66 3.43 -8.75 12.57
N THR A 67 4.36 -9.42 11.86
CA THR A 67 4.01 -10.43 10.85
C THR A 67 3.18 -11.55 11.47
N ASP A 68 3.62 -12.07 12.61
CA ASP A 68 2.92 -13.15 13.31
C ASP A 68 1.52 -12.71 13.78
N PHE A 69 1.39 -11.48 14.26
CA PHE A 69 0.11 -10.87 14.64
C PHE A 69 -0.86 -10.78 13.44
N LEU A 70 -0.40 -10.22 12.32
CA LEU A 70 -1.25 -10.09 11.12
C LEU A 70 -1.65 -11.45 10.55
N LEU A 71 -0.76 -12.45 10.58
CA LEU A 71 -1.06 -13.82 10.17
C LEU A 71 -2.17 -14.45 11.02
N GLN A 72 -2.10 -14.29 12.34
CA GLN A 72 -3.15 -14.78 13.25
C GLN A 72 -4.49 -14.10 12.98
N LEU A 73 -4.49 -12.78 12.76
CA LEU A 73 -5.72 -12.06 12.40
C LEU A 73 -6.28 -12.55 11.06
N ALA A 74 -5.42 -12.80 10.08
CA ALA A 74 -5.81 -13.27 8.77
C ALA A 74 -6.39 -14.69 8.78
N GLU A 75 -5.84 -15.58 9.61
CA GLU A 75 -6.38 -16.93 9.82
C GLU A 75 -7.78 -16.89 10.46
N ALA A 76 -8.00 -15.99 11.41
CA ALA A 76 -9.28 -15.85 12.10
C ALA A 76 -10.37 -15.08 11.29
N ASN A 77 -10.00 -14.43 10.17
CA ASN A 77 -10.89 -13.52 9.45
C ASN A 77 -10.79 -13.68 7.92
N ASP A 78 -11.80 -14.30 7.30
CA ASP A 78 -11.82 -14.62 5.86
C ASP A 78 -11.83 -13.40 4.92
N PHE A 79 -12.17 -12.21 5.42
CA PHE A 79 -12.12 -10.97 4.64
C PHE A 79 -10.70 -10.43 4.52
N VAL A 80 -9.76 -10.87 5.36
CA VAL A 80 -8.33 -10.62 5.17
C VAL A 80 -7.81 -11.65 4.18
N LYS A 81 -7.58 -11.19 2.95
CA LYS A 81 -7.22 -12.03 1.79
C LYS A 81 -5.71 -12.18 1.63
N GLY A 82 -4.94 -11.23 2.16
CA GLY A 82 -3.48 -11.27 2.14
C GLY A 82 -2.86 -10.48 3.28
N VAL A 83 -1.59 -10.76 3.54
CA VAL A 83 -0.73 -10.09 4.50
C VAL A 83 0.55 -9.64 3.80
N VAL A 84 0.94 -8.40 4.03
CA VAL A 84 2.28 -7.88 3.74
C VAL A 84 3.00 -7.72 5.07
N GLY A 85 3.92 -8.63 5.36
CA GLY A 85 4.62 -8.70 6.63
C GLY A 85 5.88 -7.82 6.69
N TRP A 86 6.59 -7.94 7.80
CA TRP A 86 7.94 -7.44 7.98
C TRP A 86 8.92 -8.60 8.24
N VAL A 87 10.11 -8.50 7.65
CA VAL A 87 11.27 -9.34 7.94
C VAL A 87 12.52 -8.49 7.78
N ASP A 88 13.57 -8.79 8.54
CA ASP A 88 14.87 -8.15 8.31
C ASP A 88 15.48 -8.67 7.00
N LEU A 89 15.35 -7.86 5.95
CA LEU A 89 15.85 -8.15 4.61
C LEU A 89 17.39 -8.16 4.53
N GLN A 90 18.09 -7.69 5.56
CA GLN A 90 19.55 -7.72 5.61
C GLN A 90 20.08 -8.87 6.46
N ALA A 91 19.20 -9.65 7.08
CA ALA A 91 19.59 -10.76 7.94
C ALA A 91 20.35 -11.84 7.16
N SER A 92 21.39 -12.39 7.79
CA SER A 92 22.20 -13.46 7.21
C SER A 92 21.43 -14.78 7.03
N ASP A 93 20.38 -14.98 7.83
CA ASP A 93 19.49 -16.15 7.82
C ASP A 93 18.17 -15.87 7.09
N LEU A 94 18.09 -14.80 6.28
CA LEU A 94 16.85 -14.39 5.62
C LEU A 94 16.20 -15.51 4.80
N TYR A 95 16.98 -16.28 4.02
CA TYR A 95 16.44 -17.33 3.17
C TYR A 95 15.67 -18.40 3.99
N ASP A 96 16.24 -18.82 5.13
CA ASP A 96 15.61 -19.78 6.04
C ASP A 96 14.34 -19.20 6.70
N GLN A 97 14.30 -17.88 6.93
CA GLN A 97 13.10 -17.20 7.40
C GLN A 97 12.02 -17.18 6.32
N LEU A 98 12.38 -16.86 5.07
CA LEU A 98 11.46 -16.83 3.94
C LEU A 98 10.87 -18.21 3.64
N GLU A 99 11.67 -19.28 3.74
CA GLU A 99 11.19 -20.66 3.58
C GLU A 99 10.13 -21.05 4.62
N LYS A 100 10.30 -20.61 5.87
CA LYS A 100 9.28 -20.80 6.92
C LYS A 100 8.04 -19.97 6.62
N TYR A 101 8.23 -18.72 6.22
CA TYR A 101 7.15 -17.80 5.89
C TYR A 101 6.35 -18.24 4.66
N SER A 102 6.96 -18.95 3.71
CA SER A 102 6.28 -19.46 2.51
C SER A 102 5.25 -20.55 2.81
N GLN A 103 5.22 -21.09 4.03
CA GLN A 103 4.19 -22.04 4.47
C GLN A 103 2.87 -21.34 4.83
N PHE A 104 2.87 -20.02 5.02
CA PHE A 104 1.67 -19.26 5.34
C PHE A 104 1.00 -18.75 4.06
N GLU A 105 -0.10 -19.39 3.66
CA GLU A 105 -0.77 -19.10 2.39
C GLU A 105 -1.20 -17.65 2.24
N LYS A 106 -1.57 -16.96 3.32
CA LYS A 106 -1.99 -15.56 3.25
C LYS A 106 -0.83 -14.56 3.29
N LEU A 107 0.41 -14.98 3.54
CA LEU A 107 1.56 -14.09 3.43
C LEU A 107 1.93 -13.92 1.97
N ARG A 108 1.85 -12.70 1.43
CA ARG A 108 2.03 -12.43 -0.01
C ARG A 108 3.17 -11.50 -0.34
N GLY A 109 3.72 -10.79 0.65
CA GLY A 109 4.84 -9.90 0.44
C GLY A 109 5.41 -9.36 1.72
N PHE A 110 6.41 -8.50 1.57
CA PHE A 110 7.06 -7.81 2.67
C PHE A 110 7.22 -6.33 2.39
N ARG A 111 7.30 -5.55 3.47
CA ARG A 111 7.55 -4.12 3.43
C ARG A 111 8.62 -3.74 4.47
N HIS A 112 9.49 -2.81 4.10
CA HIS A 112 10.35 -2.07 5.03
C HIS A 112 9.98 -0.59 4.98
N VAL A 113 9.99 0.10 6.12
CA VAL A 113 9.59 1.52 6.20
C VAL A 113 10.76 2.42 5.79
N VAL A 114 11.15 2.34 4.51
CA VAL A 114 12.32 3.04 3.94
C VAL A 114 12.20 4.56 4.02
N GLN A 115 10.98 5.11 4.11
CA GLN A 115 10.79 6.54 4.40
C GLN A 115 11.49 7.00 5.69
N GLY A 116 11.74 6.11 6.66
CA GLY A 116 12.46 6.45 7.89
C GLY A 116 13.99 6.40 7.77
N GLU A 117 14.51 5.89 6.65
CA GLU A 117 15.93 5.57 6.48
C GLU A 117 16.72 6.73 5.86
N ALA A 118 18.04 6.68 6.01
CA ALA A 118 18.96 7.62 5.38
C ALA A 118 19.05 7.41 3.85
N GLU A 119 19.47 8.46 3.14
CA GLU A 119 19.73 8.39 1.69
C GLU A 119 20.71 7.27 1.34
N GLY A 120 20.38 6.50 0.29
CA GLY A 120 21.19 5.39 -0.19
C GLY A 120 20.91 4.05 0.50
N PHE A 121 19.96 3.98 1.44
CA PHE A 121 19.58 2.73 2.11
C PHE A 121 19.14 1.63 1.14
N MET A 122 18.27 1.94 0.17
CA MET A 122 17.80 0.93 -0.80
C MET A 122 18.92 0.45 -1.72
N LEU A 123 19.97 1.25 -1.89
CA LEU A 123 21.12 0.91 -2.73
C LEU A 123 22.19 0.10 -2.00
N GLN A 124 22.00 -0.19 -0.71
CA GLN A 124 22.91 -1.03 0.04
C GLN A 124 22.92 -2.47 -0.53
N PRO A 125 24.10 -3.08 -0.76
CA PRO A 125 24.19 -4.42 -1.35
C PRO A 125 23.43 -5.50 -0.57
N ALA A 126 23.42 -5.42 0.76
CA ALA A 126 22.70 -6.36 1.62
C ALA A 126 21.18 -6.26 1.41
N PHE A 127 20.65 -5.04 1.36
CA PHE A 127 19.22 -4.80 1.13
C PHE A 127 18.76 -5.26 -0.26
N ILE A 128 19.50 -4.91 -1.31
CA ILE A 128 19.23 -5.39 -2.69
C ILE A 128 19.24 -6.92 -2.74
N LYS A 129 20.26 -7.56 -2.15
CA LYS A 129 20.35 -9.02 -2.10
C LYS A 129 19.19 -9.63 -1.32
N GLY A 130 18.76 -8.98 -0.25
CA GLY A 130 17.63 -9.38 0.57
C GLY A 130 16.33 -9.41 -0.20
N VAL A 131 15.97 -8.27 -0.79
CA VAL A 131 14.73 -8.14 -1.58
C VAL A 131 14.76 -9.07 -2.80
N GLY A 132 15.91 -9.27 -3.42
CA GLY A 132 16.05 -10.24 -4.51
C GLY A 132 15.74 -11.69 -4.13
N GLN A 133 15.87 -12.08 -2.85
CA GLN A 133 15.54 -13.44 -2.39
C GLN A 133 14.04 -13.71 -2.31
N LEU A 134 13.20 -12.67 -2.24
CA LEU A 134 11.73 -12.80 -2.19
C LEU A 134 11.17 -13.56 -3.39
N VAL A 135 11.80 -13.41 -4.56
CA VAL A 135 11.40 -14.07 -5.82
C VAL A 135 11.36 -15.59 -5.69
N ALA A 136 12.27 -16.19 -4.91
CA ALA A 136 12.34 -17.65 -4.74
C ALA A 136 11.08 -18.25 -4.11
N PHE A 137 10.27 -17.43 -3.44
CA PHE A 137 9.08 -17.82 -2.71
C PHE A 137 7.81 -17.11 -3.23
N ASN A 138 7.90 -16.45 -4.40
CA ASN A 138 6.80 -15.67 -4.99
C ASN A 138 6.25 -14.56 -4.06
N PHE A 139 7.10 -13.97 -3.23
CA PHE A 139 6.73 -12.82 -2.41
C PHE A 139 6.94 -11.50 -3.17
N THR A 140 6.00 -10.57 -2.99
CA THR A 140 6.11 -9.19 -3.50
C THR A 140 6.88 -8.29 -2.54
N TYR A 141 7.26 -7.10 -3.01
CA TYR A 141 7.81 -6.04 -2.16
C TYR A 141 7.06 -4.72 -2.30
N ASP A 142 6.60 -4.18 -1.17
CA ASP A 142 5.93 -2.89 -1.10
C ASP A 142 6.96 -1.77 -0.82
N ILE A 143 7.03 -0.77 -1.71
CA ILE A 143 7.96 0.35 -1.63
C ILE A 143 7.29 1.52 -0.90
N LEU A 144 7.55 1.66 0.40
CA LEU A 144 7.09 2.79 1.23
C LEU A 144 8.18 3.87 1.35
N ILE A 145 7.97 4.97 0.63
CA ILE A 145 8.92 6.08 0.52
C ILE A 145 8.20 7.43 0.53
N ARG A 146 8.96 8.51 0.72
CA ARG A 146 8.55 9.87 0.40
C ARG A 146 8.91 10.24 -1.04
N GLN A 147 8.33 11.32 -1.55
CA GLN A 147 8.55 11.79 -2.93
C GLN A 147 10.03 12.08 -3.26
N ASP A 148 10.82 12.56 -2.28
CA ASP A 148 12.25 12.85 -2.44
C ASP A 148 13.12 11.61 -2.67
N GLN A 149 12.58 10.41 -2.40
CA GLN A 149 13.29 9.14 -2.53
C GLN A 149 12.95 8.39 -3.84
N LEU A 150 12.08 8.92 -4.70
CA LEU A 150 11.64 8.26 -5.94
C LEU A 150 12.80 7.89 -6.88
N LYS A 151 13.81 8.75 -7.00
CA LYS A 151 15.01 8.48 -7.83
C LYS A 151 15.82 7.31 -7.28
N GLU A 152 15.92 7.18 -5.97
CA GLU A 152 16.59 6.05 -5.34
C GLU A 152 15.79 4.77 -5.57
N ALA A 153 14.46 4.82 -5.42
CA ALA A 153 13.57 3.71 -5.68
C ALA A 153 13.64 3.21 -7.13
N PHE A 154 13.74 4.12 -8.12
CA PHE A 154 13.98 3.75 -9.51
C PHE A 154 15.30 2.97 -9.67
N ASN A 155 16.40 3.52 -9.16
CA ASN A 155 17.72 2.88 -9.25
C ASN A 155 17.78 1.53 -8.53
N PHE A 156 17.00 1.38 -7.46
CA PHE A 156 16.81 0.14 -6.73
C PHE A 156 16.02 -0.88 -7.56
N ALA A 157 14.84 -0.52 -8.06
CA ALA A 157 13.96 -1.42 -8.81
C ALA A 157 14.60 -1.88 -10.14
N VAL A 158 15.38 -1.03 -10.81
CA VAL A 158 16.17 -1.39 -12.01
C VAL A 158 17.13 -2.56 -11.74
N LYS A 159 17.66 -2.70 -10.53
CA LYS A 159 18.59 -3.78 -10.16
C LYS A 159 17.87 -5.11 -9.92
N LEU A 160 16.55 -5.11 -9.79
CA LEU A 160 15.73 -6.24 -9.39
C LEU A 160 14.55 -6.44 -10.36
N PRO A 161 14.79 -6.65 -11.68
CA PRO A 161 13.72 -6.70 -12.69
C PRO A 161 12.75 -7.88 -12.51
N ASN A 162 13.13 -8.90 -11.73
CA ASN A 162 12.31 -10.08 -11.45
C ASN A 162 11.48 -9.95 -10.16
N VAL A 163 11.65 -8.88 -9.39
CA VAL A 163 10.85 -8.63 -8.19
C VAL A 163 9.60 -7.87 -8.59
N HIS A 164 8.45 -8.34 -8.13
CA HIS A 164 7.17 -7.62 -8.26
C HIS A 164 7.10 -6.54 -7.18
N PHE A 165 7.20 -5.29 -7.61
CA PHE A 165 7.14 -4.12 -6.75
C PHE A 165 5.78 -3.46 -6.82
N VAL A 166 5.32 -2.92 -5.70
CA VAL A 166 4.22 -1.97 -5.66
C VAL A 166 4.64 -0.73 -4.88
N LEU A 167 4.49 0.43 -5.50
CA LEU A 167 4.73 1.71 -4.86
C LEU A 167 3.56 2.05 -3.92
N ASP A 168 3.85 2.27 -2.64
CA ASP A 168 2.85 2.70 -1.68
C ASP A 168 2.48 4.18 -1.87
N HIS A 169 1.19 4.48 -1.71
CA HIS A 169 0.61 5.82 -1.60
C HIS A 169 1.10 6.83 -2.64
N ILE A 170 1.26 6.40 -3.89
CA ILE A 170 1.77 7.23 -5.00
C ILE A 170 3.07 7.99 -4.64
N ALA A 171 3.91 7.43 -3.77
CA ALA A 171 5.11 8.05 -3.18
C ALA A 171 4.89 9.37 -2.43
N LYS A 172 3.74 9.55 -1.79
CA LYS A 172 3.46 10.67 -0.86
C LYS A 172 3.83 12.05 -1.44
N PRO A 173 3.16 12.48 -2.53
CA PRO A 173 3.34 13.82 -3.06
C PRO A 173 2.94 14.86 -2.01
N LEU A 174 3.50 16.07 -2.11
CA LEU A 174 3.17 17.16 -1.21
C LEU A 174 1.84 17.84 -1.61
N ILE A 175 0.73 17.09 -1.51
CA ILE A 175 -0.60 17.48 -1.99
C ILE A 175 -1.08 18.77 -1.34
N LYS A 176 -0.90 18.89 -0.02
CA LYS A 176 -1.24 20.10 0.74
C LYS A 176 -0.62 21.38 0.16
N ASN A 177 0.57 21.26 -0.43
CA ASN A 177 1.30 22.40 -1.00
C ASN A 177 0.98 22.62 -2.49
N GLY A 178 0.23 21.70 -3.14
CA GLY A 178 0.00 21.72 -4.58
C GLY A 178 1.27 21.46 -5.41
N GLU A 179 2.30 20.85 -4.81
CA GLU A 179 3.60 20.64 -5.47
C GLU A 179 3.58 19.39 -6.35
N MET A 180 3.65 19.62 -7.67
CA MET A 180 3.66 18.54 -8.66
C MET A 180 5.06 18.07 -9.06
N GLN A 181 6.09 18.90 -8.90
CA GLN A 181 7.44 18.62 -9.36
C GLN A 181 8.43 18.66 -8.19
N PRO A 182 9.43 17.77 -8.15
CA PRO A 182 9.83 16.80 -9.18
C PRO A 182 8.99 15.50 -9.24
N TRP A 183 8.06 15.32 -8.28
CA TRP A 183 7.27 14.10 -8.11
C TRP A 183 6.68 13.54 -9.42
N ALA A 184 6.02 14.36 -10.22
CA ALA A 184 5.34 13.90 -11.43
C ALA A 184 6.32 13.40 -12.52
N THR A 185 7.53 13.95 -12.58
CA THR A 185 8.57 13.45 -13.48
C THR A 185 9.13 12.13 -12.97
N ASP A 186 9.39 12.04 -11.68
CA ASP A 186 9.98 10.83 -11.10
C ASP A 186 8.99 9.65 -11.03
N ILE A 187 7.68 9.92 -10.87
CA ILE A 187 6.61 8.92 -11.03
C ILE A 187 6.57 8.35 -12.45
N ARG A 188 6.63 9.20 -13.49
CA ARG A 188 6.67 8.74 -14.87
C ARG A 188 7.89 7.87 -15.13
N ASN A 189 9.07 8.29 -14.65
CA ASN A 189 10.30 7.49 -14.78
C ASN A 189 10.17 6.12 -14.09
N LEU A 190 9.58 6.06 -12.90
CA LEU A 190 9.37 4.80 -12.19
C LEU A 190 8.37 3.90 -12.91
N ALA A 191 7.33 4.48 -13.51
CA ALA A 191 6.30 3.73 -14.23
C ALA A 191 6.81 3.07 -15.53
N GLU A 192 7.93 3.52 -16.10
CA GLU A 192 8.61 2.84 -17.22
C GLU A 192 9.08 1.42 -16.85
N LEU A 193 9.22 1.12 -15.55
CA LEU A 193 9.59 -0.21 -15.07
C LEU A 193 8.34 -1.10 -15.02
N SER A 194 8.23 -2.04 -15.95
CA SER A 194 7.08 -2.95 -16.07
C SER A 194 6.82 -3.83 -14.84
N ASN A 195 7.84 -4.06 -14.00
CA ASN A 195 7.72 -4.83 -12.76
C ASN A 195 7.29 -3.98 -11.55
N VAL A 196 6.96 -2.69 -11.76
CA VAL A 196 6.45 -1.79 -10.73
C VAL A 196 4.98 -1.47 -10.98
N SER A 197 4.16 -1.76 -9.98
CA SER A 197 2.76 -1.33 -9.84
C SER A 197 2.67 -0.16 -8.85
N CYS A 198 1.49 0.44 -8.70
CA CYS A 198 1.29 1.57 -7.79
C CYS A 198 -0.05 1.50 -7.05
N LYS A 199 -0.03 1.72 -5.74
CA LYS A 199 -1.23 1.85 -4.92
C LYS A 199 -1.74 3.29 -4.92
N VAL A 200 -2.97 3.46 -5.37
CA VAL A 200 -3.73 4.70 -5.22
C VAL A 200 -4.40 4.68 -3.84
N SER A 201 -3.66 5.17 -2.86
CA SER A 201 -3.99 5.12 -1.42
C SER A 201 -3.29 6.25 -0.67
N GLY A 202 -3.62 6.47 0.61
CA GLY A 202 -2.88 7.37 1.51
C GLY A 202 -2.84 8.86 1.12
N MET A 203 -3.59 9.28 0.09
CA MET A 203 -3.50 10.66 -0.42
C MET A 203 -4.05 11.70 0.56
N VAL A 204 -5.16 11.38 1.25
CA VAL A 204 -5.85 12.34 2.14
C VAL A 204 -4.96 12.84 3.27
N THR A 205 -4.04 12.01 3.75
CA THR A 205 -3.07 12.37 4.80
C THR A 205 -1.89 13.19 4.29
N GLU A 206 -1.70 13.29 2.98
CA GLU A 206 -0.74 14.20 2.36
C GLU A 206 -1.39 15.54 1.95
N GLY A 207 -2.73 15.63 1.99
CA GLY A 207 -3.52 16.85 1.76
C GLY A 207 -3.68 17.72 3.01
N ASP A 208 -4.51 18.77 2.90
CA ASP A 208 -4.98 19.49 4.09
C ASP A 208 -6.03 18.65 4.82
N TRP A 209 -5.63 18.02 5.94
CA TRP A 209 -6.47 17.10 6.73
C TRP A 209 -7.86 17.63 7.10
N LYS A 210 -8.08 18.95 7.08
CA LYS A 210 -9.35 19.57 7.49
C LYS A 210 -10.18 20.11 6.32
N ASN A 211 -9.54 20.52 5.23
CA ASN A 211 -10.19 21.32 4.20
C ASN A 211 -9.92 20.83 2.78
N TRP A 212 -9.43 19.60 2.60
CA TRP A 212 -9.23 19.05 1.27
C TRP A 212 -10.57 18.93 0.51
N GLU A 213 -10.50 19.09 -0.81
CA GLU A 213 -11.59 18.79 -1.73
C GLU A 213 -11.14 17.71 -2.73
N LYS A 214 -12.08 16.96 -3.32
CA LYS A 214 -11.73 15.92 -4.31
C LYS A 214 -10.90 16.47 -5.49
N ALA A 215 -11.12 17.73 -5.85
CA ALA A 215 -10.40 18.41 -6.92
C ALA A 215 -8.89 18.53 -6.65
N ASP A 216 -8.46 18.58 -5.38
CA ASP A 216 -7.05 18.71 -5.00
C ASP A 216 -6.23 17.48 -5.41
N PHE A 217 -6.87 16.31 -5.46
CA PHE A 217 -6.22 15.04 -5.79
C PHE A 217 -6.17 14.75 -7.28
N ARG A 218 -7.04 15.39 -8.07
CA ARG A 218 -7.19 15.12 -9.51
C ARG A 218 -5.88 15.27 -10.31
N PRO A 219 -5.05 16.31 -10.12
CA PRO A 219 -3.78 16.43 -10.83
C PRO A 219 -2.82 15.27 -10.58
N TYR A 220 -2.81 14.72 -9.37
CA TYR A 220 -1.95 13.59 -8.99
C TYR A 220 -2.49 12.28 -9.57
N LEU A 221 -3.81 12.09 -9.54
CA LEU A 221 -4.47 10.96 -10.20
C LEU A 221 -4.22 10.98 -11.71
N ASP A 222 -4.33 12.13 -12.37
CA ASP A 222 -4.05 12.26 -13.81
C ASP A 222 -2.64 11.77 -14.16
N VAL A 223 -1.61 12.17 -13.39
CA VAL A 223 -0.23 11.72 -13.60
C VAL A 223 -0.09 10.21 -13.38
N VAL A 224 -0.67 9.68 -12.30
CA VAL A 224 -0.53 8.26 -11.94
C VAL A 224 -1.24 7.35 -12.95
N PHE A 225 -2.44 7.74 -13.39
CA PHE A 225 -3.20 7.00 -14.41
C PHE A 225 -2.57 7.10 -15.79
N GLU A 226 -2.05 8.26 -16.18
CA GLU A 226 -1.28 8.43 -17.43
C GLU A 226 -0.01 7.56 -17.41
N ALA A 227 0.72 7.53 -16.31
CA ALA A 227 2.01 6.88 -16.22
C ALA A 227 1.92 5.35 -16.10
N PHE A 228 1.10 4.83 -15.19
CA PHE A 228 1.03 3.39 -14.92
C PHE A 228 0.05 2.64 -15.83
N GLY A 229 -1.01 3.33 -16.28
CA GLY A 229 -2.19 2.71 -16.87
C GLY A 229 -3.03 1.94 -15.85
N THR A 230 -4.27 1.63 -16.20
CA THR A 230 -5.23 0.98 -15.28
C THR A 230 -4.88 -0.47 -14.93
N ASP A 231 -3.97 -1.09 -15.67
CA ASP A 231 -3.52 -2.49 -15.44
C ASP A 231 -2.54 -2.64 -14.27
N ARG A 232 -1.93 -1.55 -13.79
CA ARG A 232 -0.90 -1.58 -12.73
C ARG A 232 -1.26 -0.73 -11.51
N LEU A 233 -2.51 -0.32 -11.40
CA LEU A 233 -3.01 0.48 -10.29
C LEU A 233 -3.85 -0.36 -9.35
N LEU A 234 -3.59 -0.24 -8.05
CA LEU A 234 -4.31 -0.94 -6.99
C LEU A 234 -4.98 0.10 -6.08
N TYR A 235 -6.26 -0.06 -5.80
CA TYR A 235 -6.94 0.70 -4.75
C TYR A 235 -6.45 0.27 -3.36
N GLY A 236 -6.22 1.24 -2.47
CA GLY A 236 -6.05 0.98 -1.04
C GLY A 236 -6.63 2.13 -0.22
N SER A 237 -7.19 1.83 0.96
CA SER A 237 -7.80 2.84 1.82
C SER A 237 -6.78 3.59 2.67
N ASP A 238 -5.69 2.91 3.04
CA ASP A 238 -4.78 3.30 4.12
C ASP A 238 -5.50 3.41 5.49
N TRP A 239 -6.57 2.64 5.69
CA TRP A 239 -7.26 2.58 6.97
C TRP A 239 -6.37 1.90 8.02
N PRO A 240 -6.37 2.35 9.29
CA PRO A 240 -7.13 3.46 9.83
C PRO A 240 -6.42 4.81 9.70
N VAL A 241 -5.23 4.88 9.09
CA VAL A 241 -4.46 6.13 8.92
C VAL A 241 -5.26 7.19 8.17
N CYS A 242 -6.04 6.80 7.16
CA CYS A 242 -6.92 7.70 6.43
C CYS A 242 -7.86 8.50 7.36
N LEU A 243 -8.25 7.95 8.51
CA LEU A 243 -9.15 8.57 9.49
C LEU A 243 -8.60 9.87 10.08
N VAL A 244 -7.29 10.13 9.95
CA VAL A 244 -6.69 11.42 10.31
C VAL A 244 -7.28 12.58 9.49
N ALA A 245 -7.67 12.31 8.24
CA ALA A 245 -8.13 13.32 7.30
C ALA A 245 -9.51 13.04 6.69
N ALA A 246 -9.97 11.78 6.69
CA ALA A 246 -11.20 11.38 6.02
C ALA A 246 -11.80 10.10 6.63
N GLU A 247 -13.13 10.00 6.66
CA GLU A 247 -13.78 8.70 6.83
C GLU A 247 -13.47 7.79 5.63
N TYR A 248 -13.60 6.48 5.82
CA TYR A 248 -13.28 5.48 4.79
C TYR A 248 -14.01 5.77 3.46
N GLU A 249 -15.31 6.10 3.53
CA GLU A 249 -16.13 6.44 2.36
C GLU A 249 -15.57 7.67 1.63
N GLY A 250 -15.14 8.70 2.37
CA GLY A 250 -14.53 9.90 1.81
C GLY A 250 -13.23 9.60 1.06
N ALA A 251 -12.34 8.81 1.67
CA ALA A 251 -11.07 8.41 1.06
C ALA A 251 -11.29 7.55 -0.20
N LYS A 252 -12.13 6.52 -0.13
CA LYS A 252 -12.53 5.71 -1.30
C LYS A 252 -13.20 6.56 -2.38
N GLY A 253 -14.03 7.50 -1.93
CA GLY A 253 -14.85 8.38 -2.76
C GLY A 253 -14.06 9.31 -3.66
N ILE A 254 -12.78 9.60 -3.36
CA ILE A 254 -11.88 10.34 -4.25
C ILE A 254 -11.60 9.51 -5.51
N LEU A 255 -11.18 8.25 -5.34
CA LEU A 255 -10.83 7.39 -6.46
C LEU A 255 -12.06 6.96 -7.26
N THR A 256 -13.16 6.60 -6.62
CA THR A 256 -14.37 6.19 -7.35
C THR A 256 -15.02 7.33 -8.13
N ASP A 257 -14.87 8.57 -7.67
CA ASP A 257 -15.32 9.77 -8.38
C ASP A 257 -14.46 10.01 -9.63
N TYR A 258 -13.14 9.90 -9.49
CA TYR A 258 -12.21 9.98 -10.60
C TYR A 258 -12.47 8.89 -11.66
N LEU A 259 -12.75 7.66 -11.20
CA LEU A 259 -13.04 6.51 -12.06
C LEU A 259 -14.44 6.53 -12.69
N SER A 260 -15.30 7.50 -12.36
CA SER A 260 -16.69 7.55 -12.86
C SER A 260 -16.79 7.68 -14.39
N MET A 261 -15.72 8.15 -15.05
CA MET A 261 -15.63 8.31 -16.49
C MET A 261 -14.94 7.13 -17.19
N PHE A 262 -14.43 6.14 -16.45
CA PHE A 262 -13.74 4.98 -16.98
C PHE A 262 -14.73 3.86 -17.31
N SER A 263 -14.32 2.90 -18.13
CA SER A 263 -15.13 1.72 -18.40
C SER A 263 -15.25 0.81 -17.17
N ASP A 264 -16.32 0.00 -17.10
CA ASP A 264 -16.51 -0.97 -16.01
C ASP A 264 -15.33 -1.94 -15.89
N SER A 265 -14.69 -2.31 -17.01
CA SER A 265 -13.51 -3.18 -17.02
C SER A 265 -12.31 -2.53 -16.34
N GLU A 266 -12.03 -1.26 -16.65
CA GLU A 266 -10.93 -0.50 -16.02
C GLU A 266 -11.20 -0.26 -14.53
N LEU A 267 -12.44 0.07 -14.20
CA LEU A 267 -12.90 0.24 -12.83
C LEU A 267 -12.67 -1.03 -12.00
N GLN A 268 -13.02 -2.21 -12.53
CA GLN A 268 -12.81 -3.50 -11.87
C GLN A 268 -11.33 -3.86 -11.71
N LYS A 269 -10.49 -3.49 -12.68
CA LYS A 269 -9.03 -3.69 -12.59
C LYS A 269 -8.46 -2.96 -11.37
N VAL A 270 -8.67 -1.65 -11.33
CA VAL A 270 -8.11 -0.78 -10.29
C VAL A 270 -8.66 -1.11 -8.91
N MET A 271 -9.97 -1.38 -8.81
CA MET A 271 -10.63 -1.57 -7.51
C MET A 271 -10.46 -2.97 -6.91
N GLY A 272 -9.93 -3.96 -7.64
CA GLY A 272 -9.78 -5.30 -7.08
C GLY A 272 -8.93 -6.27 -7.89
N LYS A 273 -9.17 -6.43 -9.20
CA LYS A 273 -8.53 -7.50 -9.98
C LYS A 273 -7.00 -7.40 -10.00
N ASN A 274 -6.46 -6.18 -10.06
CA ASN A 274 -5.01 -5.99 -10.04
C ASN A 274 -4.40 -6.39 -8.69
N ALA A 275 -5.09 -6.13 -7.58
CA ALA A 275 -4.61 -6.54 -6.25
C ALA A 275 -4.62 -8.06 -6.10
N VAL A 276 -5.66 -8.72 -6.63
CA VAL A 276 -5.75 -10.17 -6.70
C VAL A 276 -4.57 -10.76 -7.48
N GLU A 277 -4.32 -10.25 -8.69
CA GLU A 277 -3.25 -10.75 -9.54
C GLU A 277 -1.86 -10.48 -8.95
N PHE A 278 -1.61 -9.24 -8.53
CA PHE A 278 -0.32 -8.82 -8.00
C PHE A 278 0.10 -9.63 -6.77
N TYR A 279 -0.81 -9.82 -5.81
CA TYR A 279 -0.53 -10.56 -4.58
C TYR A 279 -0.87 -12.05 -4.66
N SER A 280 -1.34 -12.57 -5.82
CA SER A 280 -1.83 -13.95 -5.95
C SER A 280 -2.84 -14.32 -4.84
N LEU A 281 -3.84 -13.45 -4.62
CA LEU A 281 -4.84 -13.65 -3.56
C LEU A 281 -5.77 -14.81 -3.91
N ASP A 282 -6.17 -15.56 -2.88
CA ASP A 282 -7.22 -16.58 -3.00
C ASP A 282 -8.58 -15.94 -2.64
N ILE A 283 -9.54 -16.00 -3.57
CA ILE A 283 -10.82 -15.25 -3.53
C ILE A 283 -12.04 -16.15 -3.63
#